data_AF-M7T7E7-F1
#
_entry.id   AF-M7T7E7-F1
#
_cell.length_a   1.000
_cell.length_b   1.000
_cell.length_c   1.000
_cell.angle_alpha   90.00
_cell.angle_beta   90.00
_cell.angle_gamma   90.00
#
_symmetry.space_group_name_H-M   'P 1'
#
loop_
_entity.id
_entity.type
_entity.pdbx_description
1 polymer ?
#
loop_
_entity_poly.entity_id
_entity_poly.type
_entity_poly.pdbx_seq_one_letter_code
_entity_poly.pdbx_strand_id
1 'polypeptide(L)'
;MWSSEYRIRDLLKDLELDVVGLLETDLQRIITGNRDTTQFFAEDLGMYVDYGPGPNKHTWGAALLSKFPIVNSTHHLLPSPVGELAPAIHATLNMYDELVDVFVFHSGQEEDREDRRLQAEYLAKLMGSSSRPSILLSYLVTRPHRGNYRTYVSQTSGMHDVDPSDRDRWCEYILYKDLNRVGYARVSRGTITDTELQVAKFVVPKGEEERAQVAALDIDPQARNQRVYLHEIPESWRFPDLLLGQDRCLAAIEDDF
;
A
#
# COMPACT_ATOMS: atom_id res chain seq x y z
N MET A 1 -6.42 -13.13 26.50
CA MET A 1 -6.62 -12.30 25.30
C MET A 1 -5.24 -11.89 24.82
N TRP A 2 -4.80 -12.35 23.65
CA TRP A 2 -3.50 -11.95 23.09
C TRP A 2 -3.58 -10.50 22.60
N SER A 3 -2.47 -9.76 22.63
CA SER A 3 -2.39 -8.42 22.05
C SER A 3 -2.65 -8.44 20.54
N SER A 4 -3.10 -7.32 19.98
CA SER A 4 -3.44 -7.22 18.56
C SER A 4 -2.25 -7.54 17.64
N GLU A 5 -1.01 -7.30 18.07
CA GLU A 5 0.18 -7.63 17.28
C GLU A 5 0.27 -9.11 16.90
N TYR A 6 -0.12 -10.07 17.76
CA TYR A 6 -0.10 -11.49 17.39
C TYR A 6 -1.10 -11.80 16.26
N ARG A 7 -2.27 -11.15 16.29
CA ARG A 7 -3.30 -11.34 15.28
C ARG A 7 -2.92 -10.70 13.95
N ILE A 8 -2.26 -9.55 14.00
CA ILE A 8 -1.68 -8.92 12.81
C ILE A 8 -0.59 -9.82 12.25
N ARG A 9 0.32 -10.33 13.07
CA ARG A 9 1.36 -11.27 12.63
C ARG A 9 0.79 -12.49 11.93
N ASP A 10 -0.22 -13.14 12.53
CA ASP A 10 -0.85 -14.33 11.96
C ASP A 10 -1.52 -14.00 10.62
N LEU A 11 -2.22 -12.87 10.54
CA LEU A 11 -2.76 -12.35 9.28
C LEU A 11 -1.67 -12.14 8.22
N LEU A 12 -0.54 -11.49 8.56
CA LEU A 12 0.55 -11.26 7.61
C LEU A 12 1.16 -12.57 7.10
N LYS A 13 1.23 -13.61 7.96
CA LYS A 13 1.70 -14.96 7.58
C LYS A 13 0.70 -15.67 6.68
N ASP A 14 -0.58 -15.69 7.06
CA ASP A 14 -1.64 -16.39 6.32
C ASP A 14 -1.86 -15.79 4.93
N LEU A 15 -1.66 -14.48 4.80
CA LEU A 15 -1.71 -13.75 3.53
C LEU A 15 -0.42 -13.82 2.72
N GLU A 16 0.64 -14.42 3.28
CA GLU A 16 1.96 -14.57 2.66
C GLU A 16 2.59 -13.24 2.19
N LEU A 17 2.31 -12.11 2.85
CA LEU A 17 2.69 -10.78 2.37
C LEU A 17 4.21 -10.55 2.36
N ASP A 18 4.72 -9.94 1.29
CA ASP A 18 6.15 -9.64 1.14
C ASP A 18 6.52 -8.22 1.55
N VAL A 19 5.61 -7.27 1.34
CA VAL A 19 5.79 -5.84 1.67
C VAL A 19 4.50 -5.34 2.31
N VAL A 20 4.60 -4.64 3.42
CA VAL A 20 3.46 -4.20 4.23
C VAL A 20 3.67 -2.75 4.67
N GLY A 21 2.70 -1.90 4.39
CA GLY A 21 2.58 -0.57 4.97
C GLY A 21 1.70 -0.63 6.21
N LEU A 22 2.22 -0.21 7.35
CA LEU A 22 1.46 -0.07 8.59
C LEU A 22 1.29 1.41 8.89
N LEU A 23 0.05 1.81 9.17
CA LEU A 23 -0.30 3.17 9.53
C LEU A 23 -0.75 3.20 11.00
N GLU A 24 -0.80 4.40 11.60
CA GLU A 24 -1.17 4.58 13.01
C GLU A 24 -0.26 3.77 13.95
N THR A 25 1.04 3.82 13.68
CA THR A 25 2.08 3.07 14.40
C THR A 25 2.61 3.82 15.63
N ASP A 26 1.76 4.58 16.32
CA ASP A 26 2.16 5.46 17.44
C ASP A 26 2.13 4.82 18.84
N LEU A 27 2.22 3.49 18.91
CA LEU A 27 2.21 2.71 20.15
C LEU A 27 3.47 2.89 21.03
N GLN A 28 4.48 3.59 20.51
CA GLN A 28 5.73 3.90 21.21
C GLN A 28 5.63 5.11 22.16
N ARG A 29 4.44 5.72 22.34
CA ARG A 29 4.27 6.77 23.36
C ARG A 29 4.22 6.14 24.75
N ILE A 30 4.62 6.91 25.78
CA ILE A 30 4.52 6.47 27.18
C ILE A 30 3.08 6.08 27.54
N ILE A 31 2.10 6.87 27.07
CA ILE A 31 0.68 6.65 27.35
C ILE A 31 0.10 5.42 26.62
N THR A 32 0.76 4.94 25.55
CA THR A 32 0.35 3.76 24.77
C THR A 32 1.16 2.50 25.13
N GLY A 33 1.94 2.58 26.21
CA GLY A 33 2.68 1.45 26.79
C GLY A 33 4.10 1.27 26.24
N ASN A 34 4.61 2.23 25.45
CA ASN A 34 5.95 2.18 24.85
C ASN A 34 6.22 0.86 24.11
N ARG A 35 5.24 0.40 23.33
CA ARG A 35 5.28 -0.87 22.60
C ARG A 35 5.78 -0.64 21.19
N ASP A 36 6.83 -1.35 20.82
CA ASP A 36 7.31 -1.40 19.44
C ASP A 36 6.80 -2.66 18.74
N THR A 37 5.61 -2.55 18.14
CA THR A 37 5.02 -3.64 17.35
C THR A 37 5.83 -3.93 16.10
N THR A 38 6.51 -2.92 15.55
CA THR A 38 7.31 -3.06 14.33
C THR A 38 8.56 -3.91 14.55
N GLN A 39 9.20 -3.77 15.73
CA GLN A 39 10.28 -4.67 16.13
C GLN A 39 9.79 -6.11 16.29
N PHE A 40 8.64 -6.32 16.94
CA PHE A 40 8.05 -7.66 17.08
C PHE A 40 7.81 -8.33 15.72
N PHE A 41 7.26 -7.59 14.75
CA PHE A 41 7.06 -8.10 13.40
C PHE A 41 8.38 -8.40 12.69
N ALA A 42 9.37 -7.51 12.78
CA ALA A 42 10.67 -7.72 12.17
C ALA A 42 11.34 -9.01 12.67
N GLU A 43 11.30 -9.26 13.98
CA GLU A 43 11.92 -10.44 14.59
C GLU A 43 11.15 -11.73 14.31
N ASP A 44 9.82 -11.74 14.44
CA ASP A 44 9.01 -12.96 14.29
C ASP A 44 8.81 -13.34 12.80
N LEU A 45 8.68 -12.34 11.91
CA LEU A 45 8.48 -12.56 10.47
C LEU A 45 9.77 -12.56 9.66
N GLY A 46 10.91 -12.18 10.25
CA GLY A 46 12.19 -12.08 9.56
C GLY A 46 12.18 -10.99 8.48
N MET A 47 11.51 -9.87 8.74
CA MET A 47 11.34 -8.76 7.79
C MET A 47 12.27 -7.58 8.15
N TYR A 48 12.74 -6.87 7.13
CA TYR A 48 13.29 -5.53 7.30
C TYR A 48 12.18 -4.58 7.72
N VAL A 49 12.54 -3.60 8.55
CA VAL A 49 11.63 -2.56 9.02
C VAL A 49 12.23 -1.19 8.74
N ASP A 50 11.42 -0.29 8.21
CA ASP A 50 11.67 1.14 8.23
C ASP A 50 10.51 1.84 8.93
N TYR A 51 10.85 2.68 9.88
CA TYR A 51 9.89 3.32 10.77
C TYR A 51 10.00 4.84 10.66
N GLY A 52 8.91 5.49 10.29
CA GLY A 52 8.76 6.93 10.42
C GLY A 52 8.05 7.60 9.24
N PRO A 53 7.81 8.93 9.33
CA PRO A 53 7.93 9.75 10.53
C PRO A 53 7.00 9.29 11.67
N GLY A 54 7.55 9.17 12.88
CA GLY A 54 6.82 8.70 14.07
C GLY A 54 6.23 9.82 14.95
N PRO A 55 5.67 9.47 16.11
CA PRO A 55 4.92 10.39 16.99
C PRO A 55 5.71 11.58 17.52
N ASN A 56 7.04 11.44 17.63
CA ASN A 56 7.96 12.51 17.99
C ASN A 56 8.01 13.65 16.95
N LYS A 57 7.40 13.45 15.78
CA LYS A 57 7.22 14.45 14.72
C LYS A 57 5.77 14.95 14.61
N HIS A 58 4.94 14.69 15.63
CA HIS A 58 3.52 15.06 15.64
C HIS A 58 2.69 14.41 14.52
N THR A 59 2.98 13.14 14.22
CA THR A 59 2.21 12.31 13.30
C THR A 59 1.58 11.11 14.04
N TRP A 60 0.70 10.37 13.37
CA TRP A 60 0.21 9.06 13.84
C TRP A 60 1.18 7.90 13.55
N GLY A 61 2.30 8.16 12.90
CA GLY A 61 3.29 7.14 12.55
C GLY A 61 2.96 6.37 11.28
N ALA A 62 4.01 5.99 10.57
CA ALA A 62 3.98 5.05 9.46
C ALA A 62 5.16 4.09 9.59
N ALA A 63 4.99 2.85 9.15
CA ALA A 63 6.07 1.88 9.06
C ALA A 63 5.96 1.06 7.78
N LEU A 64 7.10 0.66 7.25
CA LEU A 64 7.26 -0.26 6.15
C LEU A 64 7.90 -1.55 6.68
N LEU A 65 7.26 -2.69 6.45
CA LEU A 65 7.87 -4.00 6.62
C LEU A 65 8.14 -4.59 5.23
N SER A 66 9.29 -5.23 5.05
CA SER A 66 9.67 -5.83 3.77
C SER A 66 10.48 -7.11 3.96
N LYS A 67 10.16 -8.17 3.23
CA LYS A 67 11.06 -9.34 3.07
C LYS A 67 12.27 -9.01 2.19
N PHE A 68 12.16 -7.99 1.34
CA PHE A 68 13.24 -7.49 0.48
C PHE A 68 14.12 -6.47 1.22
N PRO A 69 15.43 -6.44 0.96
CA PRO A 69 16.32 -5.44 1.56
C PRO A 69 15.91 -4.00 1.21
N ILE A 70 15.84 -3.15 2.23
CA ILE A 70 15.67 -1.70 2.09
C ILE A 70 17.04 -1.09 1.79
N VAL A 71 17.24 -0.59 0.57
CA VAL A 71 18.53 -0.02 0.15
C VAL A 71 18.63 1.48 0.39
N ASN A 72 17.49 2.17 0.43
CA ASN A 72 17.39 3.57 0.76
C ASN A 72 16.03 3.84 1.40
N SER A 73 15.95 4.78 2.33
CA SER A 73 14.69 5.31 2.82
C SER A 73 14.79 6.79 3.19
N THR A 74 13.77 7.55 2.81
CA THR A 74 13.59 8.96 3.16
C THR A 74 12.20 9.17 3.74
N HIS A 75 12.12 9.93 4.82
CA HIS A 75 10.86 10.24 5.50
C HIS A 75 10.41 11.67 5.20
N HIS A 76 9.13 11.83 4.90
CA HIS A 76 8.52 13.09 4.52
C HIS A 76 7.40 13.45 5.49
N LEU A 77 7.38 14.72 5.91
CA LEU A 77 6.26 15.32 6.61
C LEU A 77 5.52 16.20 5.60
N LEU A 78 4.32 15.79 5.23
CA LEU A 78 3.53 16.51 4.26
C LEU A 78 2.85 17.72 4.92
N PRO A 79 2.69 18.82 4.17
CA PRO A 79 2.16 20.08 4.70
C PRO A 79 0.72 19.94 5.21
N SER A 80 0.47 20.50 6.39
CA SER A 80 -0.86 20.67 6.98
C SER A 80 -0.89 22.04 7.69
N PRO A 81 -1.27 23.13 7.00
CA PRO A 81 -1.38 24.44 7.62
C PRO A 81 -2.45 24.52 8.74
N VAL A 82 -3.46 23.64 8.74
CA VAL A 82 -4.57 23.70 9.71
C VAL A 82 -4.52 22.55 10.71
N GLY A 83 -4.39 21.33 10.23
CA GLY A 83 -4.48 20.09 10.99
C GLY A 83 -3.13 19.40 11.21
N GLU A 84 -3.17 18.07 11.13
CA GLU A 84 -2.05 17.20 11.50
C GLU A 84 -1.08 16.95 10.33
N LEU A 85 0.22 16.99 10.61
CA LEU A 85 1.23 16.60 9.64
C LEU A 85 1.04 15.14 9.23
N ALA A 86 1.03 14.91 7.93
CA ALA A 86 0.82 13.59 7.36
C ALA A 86 2.17 12.90 7.09
N PRO A 87 2.43 11.70 7.67
CA PRO A 87 3.68 10.98 7.46
C PRO A 87 3.71 10.27 6.11
N ALA A 88 4.85 10.33 5.42
CA ALA A 88 5.16 9.44 4.30
C ALA A 88 6.57 8.85 4.38
N ILE A 89 6.69 7.59 3.97
CA ILE A 89 7.95 6.90 3.68
C ILE A 89 8.13 6.87 2.17
N HIS A 90 9.33 7.17 1.68
CA HIS A 90 9.81 6.80 0.36
C HIS A 90 11.01 5.88 0.53
N ALA A 91 10.79 4.59 0.35
CA ALA A 91 11.83 3.58 0.42
C ALA A 91 12.13 3.02 -0.98
N THR A 92 13.36 2.60 -1.19
CA THR A 92 13.75 1.80 -2.35
C THR A 92 14.10 0.40 -1.85
N LEU A 93 13.44 -0.61 -2.42
CA LEU A 93 13.64 -2.02 -2.11
C LEU A 93 14.39 -2.71 -3.24
N ASN A 94 15.30 -3.64 -2.92
CA ASN A 94 15.90 -4.53 -3.91
C ASN A 94 15.06 -5.80 -4.07
N MET A 95 14.20 -5.82 -5.10
CA MET A 95 13.32 -6.93 -5.43
C MET A 95 13.88 -7.71 -6.62
N TYR A 96 14.54 -8.83 -6.35
CA TYR A 96 15.10 -9.69 -7.41
C TYR A 96 16.10 -8.98 -8.34
N ASP A 97 17.01 -8.19 -7.76
CA ASP A 97 18.00 -7.33 -8.44
C ASP A 97 17.39 -6.15 -9.22
N GLU A 98 16.11 -5.86 -9.01
CA GLU A 98 15.42 -4.68 -9.49
C GLU A 98 15.14 -3.70 -8.35
N LEU A 99 15.39 -2.41 -8.58
CA LEU A 99 15.08 -1.37 -7.61
C LEU A 99 13.62 -0.91 -7.76
N VAL A 100 12.81 -1.18 -6.75
CA VAL A 100 11.40 -0.81 -6.70
C VAL A 100 11.18 0.20 -5.59
N ASP A 101 10.54 1.32 -5.90
CA ASP A 101 10.21 2.32 -4.90
C ASP A 101 8.87 1.98 -4.23
N VAL A 102 8.84 2.03 -2.90
CA VAL A 102 7.63 1.84 -2.11
C VAL A 102 7.38 3.08 -1.28
N PHE A 103 6.18 3.61 -1.45
CA PHE A 103 5.67 4.74 -0.70
C PHE A 103 4.66 4.22 0.32
N VAL A 104 4.82 4.60 1.59
CA VAL A 104 3.80 4.39 2.63
C VAL A 104 3.29 5.75 3.05
N PHE A 105 1.98 5.95 3.07
CA PHE A 105 1.41 7.27 3.36
C PHE A 105 0.13 7.18 4.19
N HIS A 106 0.08 7.93 5.29
CA HIS A 106 -1.15 8.17 6.04
C HIS A 106 -1.52 9.63 5.89
N SER A 107 -2.66 9.90 5.26
CA SER A 107 -3.18 11.25 5.14
C SER A 107 -3.73 11.69 6.50
N GLY A 108 -3.49 12.94 6.94
CA GLY A 108 -3.81 13.39 8.32
C GLY A 108 -5.27 13.14 8.73
N GLN A 109 -5.59 12.93 10.02
CA GLN A 109 -6.94 12.46 10.37
C GLN A 109 -8.02 13.53 10.11
N GLU A 110 -7.68 14.80 10.28
CA GLU A 110 -8.58 15.92 9.98
C GLU A 110 -8.78 16.08 8.46
N GLU A 111 -10.02 15.93 8.00
CA GLU A 111 -10.40 16.08 6.59
C GLU A 111 -10.52 17.56 6.15
N ASP A 112 -9.57 18.40 6.54
CA ASP A 112 -9.52 19.77 6.02
C ASP A 112 -9.20 19.76 4.51
N ARG A 113 -9.91 20.61 3.77
CA ARG A 113 -9.83 20.61 2.30
C ARG A 113 -8.47 21.08 1.78
N GLU A 114 -7.89 22.08 2.42
CA GLU A 114 -6.62 22.65 1.98
C GLU A 114 -5.45 21.73 2.34
N ASP A 115 -5.47 21.17 3.55
CA ASP A 115 -4.51 20.16 3.97
C ASP A 115 -4.51 18.95 3.03
N ARG A 116 -5.69 18.38 2.76
CA ARG A 116 -5.85 17.25 1.82
C ARG A 116 -5.32 17.58 0.42
N ARG A 117 -5.56 18.80 -0.07
CA ARG A 117 -5.07 19.26 -1.38
C ARG A 117 -3.55 19.33 -1.41
N LEU A 118 -2.95 19.98 -0.41
CA LEU A 118 -1.50 20.17 -0.33
C LEU A 118 -0.76 18.84 -0.14
N GLN A 119 -1.31 17.94 0.69
CA GLN A 119 -0.80 16.58 0.86
C GLN A 119 -0.86 15.80 -0.46
N ALA A 120 -1.99 15.85 -1.17
CA ALA A 120 -2.14 15.16 -2.45
C ALA A 120 -1.16 15.66 -3.52
N GLU A 121 -0.98 16.98 -3.63
CA GLU A 121 -0.04 17.59 -4.57
C GLU A 121 1.41 17.25 -4.25
N TYR A 122 1.78 17.24 -2.96
CA TYR A 122 3.12 16.85 -2.54
C TYR A 122 3.40 15.39 -2.89
N LEU A 123 2.50 14.48 -2.50
CA LEU A 123 2.69 13.05 -2.73
C LEU A 123 2.71 12.72 -4.23
N ALA A 124 1.85 13.34 -5.03
CA ALA A 124 1.86 13.15 -6.49
C ALA A 124 3.19 13.56 -7.11
N LYS A 125 3.77 14.70 -6.69
CA LYS A 125 5.10 15.12 -7.17
C LYS A 125 6.20 14.19 -6.69
N LEU A 126 6.13 13.71 -5.45
CA LEU A 126 7.10 12.77 -4.89
C LEU A 126 7.10 11.45 -5.68
N MET A 127 5.94 10.83 -5.86
CA MET A 127 5.81 9.60 -6.67
C MET A 127 6.22 9.83 -8.14
N GLY A 128 5.87 10.99 -8.70
CA GLY A 128 6.24 11.39 -10.06
C GLY A 128 7.73 11.63 -10.27
N SER A 129 8.49 11.90 -9.20
CA SER A 129 9.92 12.16 -9.28
C SER A 129 10.75 10.91 -9.53
N SER A 130 10.19 9.72 -9.29
CA SER A 130 10.85 8.43 -9.55
C SER A 130 10.53 7.89 -10.93
N SER A 131 11.53 7.40 -11.64
CA SER A 131 11.39 6.64 -12.88
C SER A 131 11.43 5.12 -12.67
N ARG A 132 11.42 4.66 -11.41
CA ARG A 132 11.45 3.23 -11.08
C ARG A 132 10.03 2.67 -11.00
N PRO A 133 9.87 1.35 -11.17
CA PRO A 133 8.67 0.65 -10.73
C PRO A 133 8.33 1.06 -9.30
N SER A 134 7.07 1.42 -9.06
CA SER A 134 6.67 2.01 -7.80
C SER A 134 5.34 1.49 -7.29
N ILE A 135 5.19 1.43 -5.97
CA ILE A 135 3.97 1.06 -5.25
C ILE A 135 3.68 2.13 -4.19
N LEU A 136 2.43 2.56 -4.08
CA LEU A 136 1.92 3.32 -2.93
C LEU A 136 1.02 2.41 -2.10
N LEU A 137 1.27 2.37 -0.79
CA LEU A 137 0.42 1.73 0.23
C LEU A 137 -0.10 2.85 1.14
N SER A 138 -1.41 3.11 1.15
CA SER A 138 -1.87 4.38 1.73
C SER A 138 -3.31 4.45 2.21
N TYR A 139 -3.52 5.32 3.20
CA TYR A 139 -4.82 5.83 3.62
C TYR A 139 -5.04 7.21 3.00
N LEU A 140 -5.93 7.33 2.00
CA LEU A 140 -6.15 8.56 1.22
C LEU A 140 -7.47 9.25 1.50
N VAL A 141 -8.48 8.51 1.99
CA VAL A 141 -9.85 9.00 2.26
C VAL A 141 -10.42 9.80 1.07
N THR A 142 -10.57 9.12 -0.06
CA THR A 142 -11.11 9.72 -1.26
C THR A 142 -12.08 8.78 -1.95
N ARG A 143 -12.86 9.31 -2.89
CA ARG A 143 -13.74 8.48 -3.73
C ARG A 143 -13.07 8.30 -5.09
N PRO A 144 -13.08 7.08 -5.66
CA PRO A 144 -12.57 6.86 -7.00
C PRO A 144 -13.13 7.88 -8.00
N HIS A 145 -12.26 8.38 -8.87
CA HIS A 145 -12.57 9.34 -9.93
C HIS A 145 -13.00 10.74 -9.49
N ARG A 146 -12.90 11.10 -8.20
CA ARG A 146 -13.35 12.40 -7.66
C ARG A 146 -12.30 13.12 -6.82
N GLY A 147 -12.28 14.45 -6.91
CA GLY A 147 -11.42 15.29 -6.06
C GLY A 147 -9.95 14.89 -6.15
N ASN A 148 -9.30 14.79 -4.98
CA ASN A 148 -7.86 14.50 -4.87
C ASN A 148 -7.45 13.13 -5.42
N TYR A 149 -8.38 12.17 -5.61
CA TYR A 149 -8.10 10.96 -6.37
C TYR A 149 -7.43 11.26 -7.72
N ARG A 150 -7.91 12.30 -8.43
CA ARG A 150 -7.37 12.69 -9.74
C ARG A 150 -6.00 13.35 -9.66
N THR A 151 -5.53 13.69 -8.47
CA THR A 151 -4.17 14.16 -8.22
C THR A 151 -3.25 12.97 -7.97
N TYR A 152 -3.68 12.02 -7.14
CA TYR A 152 -2.95 10.78 -6.85
C TYR A 152 -2.82 9.84 -8.06
N VAL A 153 -3.87 9.77 -8.88
CA VAL A 153 -3.92 8.99 -10.13
C VAL A 153 -3.90 9.96 -11.29
N SER A 154 -2.70 10.43 -11.63
CA SER A 154 -2.48 11.51 -12.60
C SER A 154 -1.17 11.33 -13.37
N GLN A 155 -1.03 12.05 -14.48
CA GLN A 155 0.24 12.16 -15.20
C GLN A 155 1.36 12.70 -14.31
N THR A 156 1.05 13.57 -13.34
CA THR A 156 2.06 14.10 -12.40
C THR A 156 2.65 13.00 -11.55
N SER A 157 1.81 12.10 -11.02
CA SER A 157 2.27 10.95 -10.23
C SER A 157 2.83 9.79 -11.07
N GLY A 158 2.31 9.63 -12.29
CA GLY A 158 2.47 8.42 -13.09
C GLY A 158 1.74 7.19 -12.55
N MET A 159 1.05 7.29 -11.40
CA MET A 159 0.47 6.14 -10.72
C MET A 159 -0.88 5.73 -11.29
N HIS A 160 -1.18 4.45 -11.17
CA HIS A 160 -2.43 3.80 -11.53
C HIS A 160 -3.07 3.17 -10.28
N ASP A 161 -4.40 3.24 -10.18
CA ASP A 161 -5.13 2.53 -9.14
C ASP A 161 -5.11 1.01 -9.42
N VAL A 162 -4.88 0.22 -8.37
CA VAL A 162 -4.93 -1.26 -8.41
C VAL A 162 -6.29 -1.78 -8.90
N ASP A 163 -7.39 -1.10 -8.58
CA ASP A 163 -8.72 -1.37 -9.11
C ASP A 163 -9.58 -0.10 -9.13
N PRO A 164 -9.59 0.66 -10.24
CA PRO A 164 -10.40 1.87 -10.36
C PRO A 164 -11.92 1.60 -10.42
N SER A 165 -12.34 0.33 -10.53
CA SER A 165 -13.76 -0.05 -10.59
C SER A 165 -14.35 -0.37 -9.22
N ASP A 166 -13.51 -0.55 -8.20
CA ASP A 166 -13.91 -0.79 -6.81
C ASP A 166 -14.52 0.49 -6.21
N ARG A 167 -15.85 0.51 -6.09
CA ARG A 167 -16.62 1.66 -5.58
C ARG A 167 -16.89 1.59 -4.09
N ASP A 168 -16.62 0.44 -3.48
CA ASP A 168 -16.93 0.14 -2.09
C ASP A 168 -15.74 0.48 -1.18
N ARG A 169 -14.55 0.67 -1.78
CA ARG A 169 -13.39 1.26 -1.13
C ARG A 169 -13.70 2.63 -0.53
N TRP A 170 -13.36 2.78 0.74
CA TRP A 170 -13.58 4.00 1.49
C TRP A 170 -12.28 4.80 1.71
N CYS A 171 -11.21 4.14 2.18
CA CYS A 171 -10.10 4.87 2.79
C CYS A 171 -8.71 4.40 2.36
N GLU A 172 -8.50 3.09 2.24
CA GLU A 172 -7.21 2.51 1.87
C GLU A 172 -7.05 2.43 0.35
N TYR A 173 -5.85 2.65 -0.17
CA TYR A 173 -5.53 2.61 -1.60
C TYR A 173 -4.15 1.99 -1.81
N ILE A 174 -4.10 1.08 -2.78
CA ILE A 174 -2.85 0.64 -3.41
C ILE A 174 -2.79 1.27 -4.80
N LEU A 175 -1.75 2.07 -5.05
CA LEU A 175 -1.45 2.57 -6.40
C LEU A 175 -0.11 1.99 -6.88
N TYR A 176 0.10 1.93 -8.18
CA TYR A 176 1.33 1.38 -8.76
C TYR A 176 1.66 1.99 -10.13
N LYS A 177 2.90 1.83 -10.58
CA LYS A 177 3.32 2.10 -11.97
C LYS A 177 4.51 1.22 -12.35
N ASP A 178 4.66 0.97 -13.65
CA ASP A 178 5.75 0.16 -14.22
C ASP A 178 5.90 -1.23 -13.57
N LEU A 179 4.78 -1.79 -13.10
CA LEU A 179 4.66 -3.15 -12.56
C LEU A 179 3.49 -3.89 -13.21
N ASN A 180 3.64 -5.19 -13.45
CA ASN A 180 2.52 -5.99 -13.94
C ASN A 180 1.64 -6.45 -12.77
N ARG A 181 0.46 -5.83 -12.62
CA ARG A 181 -0.53 -6.22 -11.61
C ARG A 181 -1.23 -7.52 -12.01
N VAL A 182 -1.04 -8.57 -11.22
CA VAL A 182 -1.62 -9.91 -11.47
C VAL A 182 -2.71 -10.30 -10.49
N GLY A 183 -2.92 -9.52 -9.42
CA GLY A 183 -3.99 -9.78 -8.46
C GLY A 183 -4.32 -8.58 -7.58
N TYR A 184 -5.58 -8.53 -7.13
CA TYR A 184 -6.09 -7.62 -6.10
C TYR A 184 -7.17 -8.34 -5.29
N ALA A 185 -7.19 -8.13 -3.98
CA ALA A 185 -8.22 -8.63 -3.09
C ALA A 185 -8.45 -7.67 -1.92
N ARG A 186 -9.72 -7.56 -1.50
CA ARG A 186 -10.09 -7.04 -0.19
C ARG A 186 -10.21 -8.23 0.76
N VAL A 187 -9.64 -8.08 1.95
CA VAL A 187 -9.60 -9.14 2.97
C VAL A 187 -10.43 -8.69 4.16
N SER A 188 -11.18 -9.62 4.77
CA SER A 188 -11.90 -9.33 6.00
C SER A 188 -10.93 -8.89 7.10
N ARG A 189 -11.17 -7.71 7.66
CA ARG A 189 -10.43 -7.17 8.81
C ARG A 189 -10.76 -7.87 10.13
N GLY A 190 -11.84 -8.66 10.16
CA GLY A 190 -12.38 -9.25 11.37
C GLY A 190 -12.48 -8.24 12.50
N THR A 191 -11.78 -8.51 13.61
CA THR A 191 -11.68 -7.57 14.75
C THR A 191 -10.27 -7.02 14.95
N ILE A 192 -9.43 -7.01 13.90
CA ILE A 192 -8.02 -6.56 13.96
C ILE A 192 -7.94 -5.04 13.86
N THR A 193 -8.61 -4.48 12.85
CA THR A 193 -8.67 -3.03 12.56
C THR A 193 -10.12 -2.65 12.26
N ASP A 194 -10.43 -1.35 12.34
CA ASP A 194 -11.68 -0.73 11.89
C ASP A 194 -11.63 -0.28 10.42
N THR A 195 -10.44 -0.20 9.81
CA THR A 195 -10.23 0.13 8.39
C THR A 195 -10.15 -1.11 7.48
N GLU A 196 -10.23 -0.89 6.18
CA GLU A 196 -10.19 -1.95 5.17
C GLU A 196 -8.81 -2.62 5.10
N LEU A 197 -8.75 -3.88 4.68
CA LEU A 197 -7.48 -4.53 4.34
C LEU A 197 -7.45 -4.84 2.84
N GLN A 198 -6.41 -4.37 2.17
CA GLN A 198 -6.21 -4.58 0.74
C GLN A 198 -4.90 -5.28 0.48
N VAL A 199 -4.92 -6.20 -0.48
CA VAL A 199 -3.74 -6.93 -0.94
C VAL A 199 -3.69 -6.83 -2.46
N ALA A 200 -2.50 -6.58 -2.98
CA ALA A 200 -2.22 -6.60 -4.41
C ALA A 200 -1.00 -7.48 -4.69
N LYS A 201 -0.99 -8.10 -5.87
CA LYS A 201 0.13 -8.93 -6.32
C LYS A 201 0.67 -8.36 -7.63
N PHE A 202 1.98 -8.18 -7.65
CA PHE A 202 2.70 -7.59 -8.78
C PHE A 202 3.82 -8.53 -9.24
N VAL A 203 4.06 -8.55 -10.55
CA VAL A 203 5.25 -9.12 -11.15
C VAL A 203 6.18 -7.98 -11.50
N VAL A 204 7.41 -8.05 -10.97
CA VAL A 204 8.48 -7.11 -11.24
C VAL A 204 9.07 -7.44 -12.61
N PRO A 205 8.99 -6.54 -13.61
CA PRO A 205 9.47 -6.82 -14.96
C PRO A 205 10.99 -6.95 -14.99
N LYS A 206 11.49 -7.97 -15.69
CA LYS A 206 12.92 -8.25 -15.87
C LYS A 206 13.37 -7.93 -17.30
N GLY A 207 14.36 -7.05 -17.39
CA GLY A 207 14.92 -6.63 -18.68
C GLY A 207 14.00 -5.73 -19.50
N GLU A 208 14.49 -5.30 -20.67
CA GLU A 208 13.82 -4.29 -21.51
C GLU A 208 12.51 -4.79 -22.13
N GLU A 209 12.42 -6.08 -22.48
CA GLU A 209 11.24 -6.63 -23.14
C GLU A 209 10.02 -6.65 -22.21
N GLU A 210 10.16 -7.17 -20.98
CA GLU A 210 9.07 -7.18 -20.01
C GLU A 210 8.68 -5.75 -19.59
N ARG A 211 9.65 -4.84 -19.46
CA ARG A 211 9.37 -3.42 -19.19
C ARG A 211 8.55 -2.78 -20.31
N ALA A 212 8.88 -3.07 -21.57
CA ALA A 212 8.14 -2.56 -22.72
C ALA A 212 6.70 -3.12 -22.76
N GLN A 213 6.51 -4.38 -22.38
CA GLN A 213 5.18 -4.99 -22.26
C GLN A 213 4.34 -4.30 -21.16
N VAL A 214 4.93 -4.06 -19.98
CA VAL A 214 4.26 -3.33 -18.89
C VAL A 214 3.93 -1.90 -19.30
N ALA A 215 4.86 -1.19 -19.94
CA ALA A 215 4.62 0.17 -20.44
C ALA A 215 3.47 0.21 -21.47
N ALA A 216 3.34 -0.81 -22.31
CA ALA A 216 2.22 -0.93 -23.25
C ALA A 216 0.88 -1.15 -22.53
N LEU A 217 0.85 -1.94 -21.44
CA LEU A 217 -0.34 -2.10 -20.60
C LEU A 217 -0.72 -0.78 -19.92
N ASP A 218 0.23 -0.01 -19.42
CA ASP A 218 -0.04 1.25 -18.73
C ASP A 218 -0.69 2.32 -19.64
N ILE A 219 -0.45 2.24 -20.95
CA ILE A 219 -1.09 3.09 -21.97
C ILE A 219 -2.55 2.68 -22.26
N ASP A 220 -2.92 1.41 -22.05
CA ASP A 220 -4.26 0.89 -22.29
C ASP A 220 -4.95 0.49 -20.97
N PRO A 221 -5.78 1.38 -20.39
CA PRO A 221 -6.52 1.07 -19.16
C PRO A 221 -7.46 -0.13 -19.27
N GLN A 222 -7.95 -0.49 -20.46
CA GLN A 222 -8.80 -1.69 -20.59
C GLN A 222 -7.97 -2.95 -20.44
N ALA A 223 -6.80 -3.02 -21.08
CA ALA A 223 -5.87 -4.12 -20.94
C ALA A 223 -5.33 -4.22 -19.50
N ARG A 224 -4.87 -3.11 -18.91
CA ARG A 224 -4.32 -3.08 -17.55
C ARG A 224 -5.30 -3.56 -16.47
N ASN A 225 -6.56 -3.16 -16.58
CA ASN A 225 -7.60 -3.47 -15.59
C ASN A 225 -8.45 -4.69 -15.98
N GLN A 226 -8.01 -5.47 -16.98
CA GLN A 226 -8.70 -6.69 -17.37
C GLN A 226 -8.78 -7.66 -16.19
N ARG A 227 -9.97 -8.21 -15.97
CA ARG A 227 -10.20 -9.30 -15.02
C ARG A 227 -10.18 -10.63 -15.76
N VAL A 228 -9.50 -11.60 -15.18
CA VAL A 228 -9.34 -12.95 -15.74
C VAL A 228 -9.72 -13.98 -14.68
N TYR A 229 -10.10 -15.16 -15.14
CA TYR A 229 -10.38 -16.29 -14.27
C TYR A 229 -9.09 -16.91 -13.72
N LEU A 230 -9.18 -17.54 -12.55
CA LEU A 230 -8.04 -18.14 -11.86
C LEU A 230 -7.28 -19.18 -12.71
N HIS A 231 -7.97 -19.90 -13.59
CA HIS A 231 -7.38 -20.89 -14.47
C HIS A 231 -6.59 -20.28 -15.64
N GLU A 232 -6.81 -19.00 -15.95
CA GLU A 232 -6.11 -18.28 -17.01
C GLU A 232 -4.75 -17.73 -16.54
N ILE A 233 -4.51 -17.71 -15.22
CA ILE A 233 -3.23 -17.25 -14.64
C ILE A 233 -2.35 -18.44 -14.20
N PRO A 234 -1.01 -18.32 -14.36
CA PRO A 234 -0.06 -19.29 -13.83
C PRO A 234 -0.24 -19.51 -12.33
N GLU A 235 0.01 -20.73 -11.86
CA GLU A 235 -0.14 -21.09 -10.44
C GLU A 235 0.71 -20.20 -9.52
N SER A 236 1.93 -19.85 -9.93
CA SER A 236 2.81 -18.93 -9.21
C SER A 236 2.24 -17.51 -9.03
N TRP A 237 1.28 -17.10 -9.86
CA TRP A 237 0.65 -15.78 -9.80
C TRP A 237 -0.65 -15.78 -8.99
N ARG A 238 -1.15 -16.96 -8.60
CA ARG A 238 -2.37 -17.06 -7.80
C ARG A 238 -2.12 -16.57 -6.38
N PHE A 239 -3.16 -16.05 -5.75
CA PHE A 239 -3.18 -15.85 -4.30
C PHE A 239 -3.36 -17.21 -3.60
N PRO A 240 -3.03 -17.31 -2.30
CA PRO A 240 -3.42 -18.44 -1.48
C PRO A 240 -4.92 -18.70 -1.57
N ASP A 241 -5.32 -19.98 -1.53
CA ASP A 241 -6.73 -20.39 -1.65
C ASP A 241 -7.64 -19.73 -0.60
N LEU A 242 -7.08 -19.36 0.56
CA LEU A 242 -7.76 -18.64 1.63
C LEU A 242 -8.35 -17.29 1.17
N LEU A 243 -7.78 -16.67 0.14
CA LEU A 243 -8.20 -15.38 -0.41
C LEU A 243 -9.23 -15.49 -1.54
N LEU A 244 -9.57 -16.71 -1.97
CA LEU A 244 -10.52 -16.91 -3.05
C LEU A 244 -11.95 -16.76 -2.53
N GLY A 245 -12.71 -15.85 -3.13
CA GLY A 245 -14.16 -15.73 -2.92
C GLY A 245 -14.91 -16.99 -3.37
N GLN A 246 -16.20 -17.08 -3.02
CA GLN A 246 -17.05 -18.24 -3.32
C GLN A 246 -17.08 -18.63 -4.80
N ASP A 247 -16.85 -17.67 -5.70
CA ASP A 247 -16.85 -17.87 -7.16
C ASP A 247 -15.47 -18.25 -7.75
N ARG A 248 -14.42 -18.44 -6.92
CA ARG A 248 -13.03 -18.70 -7.36
C ARG A 248 -12.48 -17.68 -8.37
N CYS A 249 -13.09 -16.51 -8.45
CA CYS A 249 -12.57 -15.32 -9.11
C CYS A 249 -11.80 -14.49 -8.07
N LEU A 250 -10.79 -13.76 -8.52
CA LEU A 250 -10.09 -12.76 -7.70
C LEU A 250 -10.99 -11.54 -7.47
N ALA A 251 -12.04 -11.72 -6.66
CA ALA A 251 -12.93 -10.68 -6.19
C ALA A 251 -13.64 -11.14 -4.90
N ALA A 252 -13.45 -10.34 -3.85
CA ALA A 252 -14.23 -10.23 -2.62
C ALA A 252 -14.60 -11.53 -1.87
N ILE A 253 -13.92 -11.76 -0.74
CA ILE A 253 -14.57 -12.35 0.43
C ILE A 253 -15.05 -11.16 1.27
N GLU A 254 -16.30 -10.75 1.07
CA GLU A 254 -17.02 -9.92 2.03
C GLU A 254 -18.02 -10.84 2.74
N ASP A 255 -17.79 -11.08 4.03
CA ASP A 255 -18.89 -11.32 4.95
C ASP A 255 -19.31 -9.96 5.51
N ASP A 256 -20.61 -9.73 5.51
CA ASP A 256 -21.30 -8.48 5.87
C ASP A 256 -20.76 -7.79 7.14
N PHE A 257 -20.78 -6.44 7.12
CA PHE A 257 -20.50 -5.55 8.24
C PHE A 257 -21.40 -5.78 9.47
#